data_AF-A0A970W752-F1
#
_entry.id   AF-A0A970W752-F1
#
_cell.length_a   1.000
_cell.length_b   1.000
_cell.length_c   1.000
_cell.angle_alpha   90.00
_cell.angle_beta   90.00
_cell.angle_gamma   90.00
#
_symmetry.space_group_name_H-M   'P 1'
#
loop_
_entity.id
_entity.type
_entity.pdbx_description
1 polymer ?
#
loop_
_entity_poly.entity_id
_entity_poly.type
_entity_poly.pdbx_seq_one_letter_code
_entity_poly.pdbx_strand_id
1 'polypeptide(L)'
;MATTEVYLSKDGLVFYEEAQKARLAKKVDKVEGKGLSANDFTAALKSKLDGISVGANNYTHPAYNAKGEGFYKVTVDAQGHISAVAAITKKDITDLGVPAQDTVYSHPSFTAQAAGFYKVTVNAQGHITAVAAVTKADITALGVPAQDTTYATATTAANGLMSSADKSKVDAIPTPSTIATQSYVAQQVAAQGHITKSIVDALPTVAAAKDNVIYMVPKTTTDGVNCYTEYMLINGKFEPVGDTSTKIDSITNAEIAAILAS
;
A
#
# COMPACT_ATOMS: atom_id res chain seq x y z
N MET A 1 -28.64 92.91 109.40
CA MET A 1 -29.56 92.47 108.34
C MET A 1 -29.87 91.01 108.59
N ALA A 2 -31.04 90.70 109.13
CA ALA A 2 -31.47 89.31 109.30
C ALA A 2 -31.94 88.81 107.93
N THR A 3 -31.20 87.89 107.34
CA THR A 3 -31.61 87.15 106.14
C THR A 3 -32.80 86.29 106.52
N THR A 4 -34.00 86.65 106.05
CA THR A 4 -35.19 85.83 106.16
C THR A 4 -34.99 84.59 105.30
N GLU A 5 -34.59 83.49 105.91
CA GLU A 5 -34.50 82.20 105.24
C GLU A 5 -35.92 81.77 104.83
N VAL A 6 -36.14 81.66 103.52
CA VAL A 6 -37.41 81.23 102.95
C VAL A 6 -37.47 79.70 103.06
N TYR A 7 -38.12 79.23 104.11
CA TYR A 7 -38.40 77.81 104.30
C TYR A 7 -39.72 77.41 103.64
N LEU A 8 -39.80 76.18 103.16
CA LEU A 8 -41.09 75.61 102.75
C LEU A 8 -42.01 75.52 103.98
N SER A 9 -43.29 75.84 103.79
CA SER A 9 -44.30 75.55 104.80
C SER A 9 -44.38 74.05 105.06
N LYS A 10 -44.94 73.66 106.20
CA LYS A 10 -45.13 72.25 106.55
C LYS A 10 -45.86 71.47 105.44
N ASP A 11 -46.89 72.06 104.85
CA ASP A 11 -47.65 71.44 103.75
C ASP A 11 -46.83 71.36 102.45
N GLY A 12 -46.01 72.38 102.16
CA GLY A 12 -45.10 72.37 101.00
C GLY A 12 -43.99 71.33 101.14
N LEU A 13 -43.47 71.13 102.36
CA LEU A 13 -42.50 70.10 102.66
C LEU A 13 -43.10 68.70 102.47
N VAL A 14 -44.30 68.46 102.99
CA VAL A 14 -45.02 67.19 102.82
C VAL A 14 -45.28 66.89 101.34
N PHE A 15 -45.69 67.90 100.56
CA PHE A 15 -45.89 67.73 99.11
C PHE A 15 -44.60 67.37 98.38
N TYR A 16 -43.48 68.03 98.73
CA TYR A 16 -42.19 67.71 98.14
C TYR A 16 -41.72 66.31 98.50
N GLU A 17 -41.85 65.89 99.76
CA GLU A 17 -41.51 64.53 100.20
C GLU A 17 -42.32 63.47 99.46
N GLU A 18 -43.64 63.64 99.38
CA GLU A 18 -44.52 62.72 98.66
C GLU A 18 -44.21 62.70 97.15
N ALA A 19 -43.90 63.85 96.54
CA ALA A 19 -43.49 63.91 95.12
C ALA A 19 -42.15 63.21 94.87
N GLN A 20 -41.17 63.35 95.77
CA GLN A 20 -39.90 62.62 95.67
C GLN A 20 -40.12 61.12 95.87
N LYS A 21 -40.95 60.73 96.83
CA LYS A 21 -41.31 59.33 97.10
C LYS A 21 -42.00 58.69 95.90
N ALA A 22 -42.92 59.41 95.25
CA ALA A 22 -43.61 58.95 94.04
C ALA A 22 -42.67 58.81 92.84
N ARG A 23 -41.69 59.72 92.68
CA ARG A 23 -40.65 59.59 91.62
C ARG A 23 -39.71 58.43 91.91
N LEU A 24 -39.32 58.24 93.17
CA LEU A 24 -38.43 57.17 93.59
C LEU A 24 -39.08 55.80 93.44
N ALA A 25 -40.39 55.69 93.69
CA ALA A 25 -41.14 54.45 93.48
C ALA A 25 -41.22 53.99 92.00
N LYS A 26 -41.01 54.90 91.04
CA LYS A 26 -40.96 54.59 89.60
C LYS A 26 -39.55 54.36 89.08
N LYS A 27 -38.54 54.57 89.93
CA LYS A 27 -37.15 54.30 89.58
C LYS A 27 -36.96 52.78 89.46
N VAL A 28 -36.32 52.35 88.39
CA VAL A 28 -35.76 51.00 88.31
C VAL A 28 -34.35 51.06 88.87
N ASP A 29 -34.05 50.20 89.85
CA ASP A 29 -32.72 50.12 90.42
C ASP A 29 -31.72 49.54 89.42
N LYS A 30 -30.54 50.17 89.34
CA LYS A 30 -29.44 49.68 88.52
C LYS A 30 -28.86 48.43 89.18
N VAL A 31 -28.76 47.34 88.41
CA VAL A 31 -27.99 46.17 88.80
C VAL A 31 -26.57 46.33 88.26
N GLU A 32 -25.57 45.96 89.06
CA GLU A 32 -24.15 46.01 88.68
C GLU A 32 -23.90 45.24 87.38
N GLY A 33 -23.12 45.83 86.46
CA GLY A 33 -22.84 45.25 85.14
C GLY A 33 -23.95 45.38 84.08
N LYS A 34 -25.12 46.00 84.39
CA LYS A 34 -26.23 46.18 83.44
C LYS A 34 -26.54 47.64 83.09
N GLY A 35 -27.05 47.86 81.88
CA GLY A 35 -27.60 49.14 81.41
C GLY A 35 -29.04 49.34 81.90
N LEU A 36 -29.54 50.58 81.98
CA LEU A 36 -30.93 50.88 82.42
C LEU A 36 -31.96 50.83 81.27
N SER A 37 -31.55 50.44 80.06
CA SER A 37 -32.43 50.40 78.89
C SER A 37 -33.22 49.10 78.81
N ALA A 38 -34.37 49.13 78.15
CA ALA A 38 -35.36 48.04 78.09
C ALA A 38 -34.90 46.74 77.39
N ASN A 39 -33.63 46.64 76.99
CA ASN A 39 -33.07 45.52 76.23
C ASN A 39 -32.23 44.55 77.07
N ASP A 40 -32.51 44.45 78.36
CA ASP A 40 -32.09 43.29 79.13
C ASP A 40 -32.98 42.11 78.72
N PHE A 41 -32.39 41.08 78.09
CA PHE A 41 -33.11 39.84 77.81
C PHE A 41 -33.84 39.38 79.08
N THR A 42 -35.13 39.01 78.94
CA THR A 42 -35.84 38.37 80.05
C THR A 42 -35.05 37.16 80.53
N ALA A 43 -35.17 36.80 81.82
CA ALA A 43 -34.47 35.63 82.37
C ALA A 43 -34.68 34.37 81.51
N ALA A 44 -35.87 34.21 80.92
CA ALA A 44 -36.19 33.13 79.98
C ALA A 44 -35.44 33.22 78.64
N LEU A 45 -35.33 34.40 78.04
CA LEU A 45 -34.59 34.59 76.78
C LEU A 45 -33.08 34.44 76.99
N LYS A 46 -32.56 34.97 78.09
CA LYS A 46 -31.15 34.78 78.45
C LYS A 46 -30.83 33.31 78.69
N SER A 47 -31.70 32.58 79.39
CA SER A 47 -31.53 31.13 79.59
C SER A 47 -31.56 30.35 78.27
N LYS A 48 -32.47 30.71 77.33
CA LYS A 48 -32.48 30.11 75.99
C LYS A 48 -31.20 30.42 75.21
N LEU A 49 -30.73 31.68 75.23
CA LEU A 49 -29.52 32.10 74.54
C LEU A 49 -28.26 31.42 75.10
N ASP A 50 -28.13 31.38 76.42
CA ASP A 50 -27.04 30.69 77.11
C ASP A 50 -27.06 29.17 76.79
N GLY A 51 -28.24 28.59 76.56
CA GLY A 51 -28.43 27.19 76.16
C GLY A 51 -28.13 26.88 74.69
N ILE A 52 -28.18 27.85 73.78
CA ILE A 52 -27.86 27.65 72.35
C ILE A 52 -26.41 27.20 72.18
N SER A 53 -25.47 27.79 72.93
CA SER A 53 -24.04 27.39 72.88
C SER A 53 -23.83 25.91 73.16
N VAL A 54 -24.65 25.30 74.02
CA VAL A 54 -24.52 23.90 74.43
C VAL A 54 -25.06 22.95 73.37
N GLY A 55 -26.06 23.37 72.58
CA GLY A 55 -26.77 22.53 71.61
C GLY A 55 -26.57 22.89 70.14
N ALA A 56 -25.88 23.98 69.82
CA ALA A 56 -25.81 24.55 68.46
C ALA A 56 -25.28 23.57 67.40
N ASN A 57 -24.44 22.61 67.79
CA ASN A 57 -23.89 21.58 66.90
C ASN A 57 -24.16 20.16 67.42
N ASN A 58 -25.36 19.89 67.95
CA ASN A 58 -25.70 18.55 68.45
C ASN A 58 -25.98 17.52 67.33
N TYR A 59 -25.37 17.67 66.16
CA TYR A 59 -25.34 16.62 65.15
C TYR A 59 -24.03 15.86 65.28
N THR A 60 -24.09 14.77 66.06
CA THR A 60 -23.03 13.77 66.06
C THR A 60 -23.36 12.76 64.98
N HIS A 61 -22.53 12.65 63.94
CA HIS A 61 -22.71 11.61 62.92
C HIS A 61 -22.66 10.24 63.62
N PRO A 62 -23.61 9.32 63.35
CA PRO A 62 -23.54 8.00 63.93
C PRO A 62 -22.17 7.36 63.62
N ALA A 63 -21.53 6.81 64.65
CA ALA A 63 -20.22 6.22 64.51
C ALA A 63 -20.34 4.86 63.81
N TYR A 64 -19.62 4.68 62.70
CA TYR A 64 -19.51 3.39 62.01
C TYR A 64 -18.05 2.96 61.94
N ASN A 65 -17.83 1.65 61.96
CA ASN A 65 -16.51 1.08 61.78
C ASN A 65 -15.98 1.42 60.38
N ALA A 66 -14.84 2.11 60.31
CA ALA A 66 -14.12 2.38 59.07
C ALA A 66 -13.93 1.07 58.27
N LYS A 67 -14.05 1.17 56.95
CA LYS A 67 -13.85 0.05 56.03
C LYS A 67 -12.65 0.36 55.14
N GLY A 68 -11.83 -0.65 54.88
CA GLY A 68 -10.75 -0.54 53.90
C GLY A 68 -11.30 -0.42 52.48
N GLU A 69 -10.43 -0.18 51.51
CA GLU A 69 -10.78 -0.10 50.09
C GLU A 69 -11.46 -1.40 49.61
N GLY A 70 -12.53 -1.26 48.82
CA GLY A 70 -13.29 -2.40 48.30
C GLY A 70 -14.68 -2.02 47.80
N PHE A 71 -15.39 -3.02 47.26
CA PHE A 71 -16.78 -2.88 46.82
C PHE A 71 -17.74 -3.28 47.93
N TYR A 72 -18.63 -2.36 48.30
CA TYR A 72 -19.59 -2.54 49.38
C TYR A 72 -21.02 -2.27 48.92
N LYS A 73 -21.95 -3.01 49.51
CA LYS A 73 -23.38 -2.73 49.45
C LYS A 73 -23.78 -2.05 50.76
N VAL A 74 -24.62 -1.03 50.64
CA VAL A 74 -25.11 -0.23 51.75
C VAL A 74 -26.61 -0.31 51.82
N THR A 75 -27.14 -0.38 53.03
CA THR A 75 -28.57 -0.09 53.27
C THR A 75 -28.67 1.24 53.97
N VAL A 76 -29.78 1.95 53.73
CA VAL A 76 -30.11 3.19 54.44
C VAL A 76 -31.33 2.98 55.32
N ASP A 77 -31.45 3.74 56.41
CA ASP A 77 -32.66 3.79 57.21
C ASP A 77 -33.72 4.72 56.57
N ALA A 78 -34.89 4.85 57.23
CA ALA A 78 -35.98 5.69 56.74
C ALA A 78 -35.62 7.20 56.76
N GLN A 79 -34.56 7.59 57.44
CA GLN A 79 -34.04 8.94 57.56
C GLN A 79 -32.91 9.22 56.55
N GLY A 80 -32.45 8.21 55.81
CA GLY A 80 -31.39 8.31 54.80
C GLY A 80 -29.98 8.12 55.33
N HIS A 81 -29.79 7.72 56.60
CA HIS A 81 -28.47 7.37 57.11
C HIS A 81 -28.10 5.94 56.73
N ILE A 82 -26.80 5.67 56.58
CA ILE A 82 -26.31 4.32 56.35
C ILE A 82 -26.67 3.45 57.55
N SER A 83 -27.50 2.42 57.38
CA SER A 83 -27.95 1.55 58.47
C SER A 83 -27.12 0.27 58.58
N ALA A 84 -26.58 -0.21 57.46
CA ALA A 84 -25.64 -1.33 57.42
C ALA A 84 -24.75 -1.27 56.18
N VAL A 85 -23.58 -1.89 56.30
CA VAL A 85 -22.61 -2.03 55.21
C VAL A 85 -22.13 -3.47 55.18
N ALA A 86 -22.14 -4.08 54.00
CA ALA A 86 -21.59 -5.42 53.77
C ALA A 86 -20.70 -5.42 52.53
N ALA A 87 -19.69 -6.28 52.50
CA ALA A 87 -18.91 -6.50 51.27
C ALA A 87 -19.81 -7.10 50.18
N ILE A 88 -19.58 -6.69 48.94
CA ILE A 88 -20.25 -7.29 47.79
C ILE A 88 -19.73 -8.70 47.58
N THR A 89 -20.65 -9.65 47.42
CA THR A 89 -20.36 -11.04 47.10
C THR A 89 -20.63 -11.32 45.62
N LYS A 90 -20.14 -12.46 45.14
CA LYS A 90 -20.44 -12.93 43.78
C LYS A 90 -21.94 -13.06 43.51
N LYS A 91 -22.72 -13.45 44.52
CA LYS A 91 -24.18 -13.55 44.42
C LYS A 91 -24.83 -12.19 44.16
N ASP A 92 -24.36 -11.14 44.85
CA ASP A 92 -24.89 -9.79 44.67
C ASP A 92 -24.69 -9.29 43.23
N ILE A 93 -23.56 -9.62 42.62
CA ILE A 93 -23.26 -9.27 41.23
C ILE A 93 -24.14 -10.07 40.26
N THR A 94 -24.33 -11.37 40.51
CA THR A 94 -25.16 -12.21 39.65
C THR A 94 -26.64 -11.89 39.73
N ASP A 95 -27.14 -11.45 40.89
CA ASP A 95 -28.52 -11.01 41.07
C ASP A 95 -28.82 -9.72 40.26
N LEU A 96 -27.78 -8.95 39.89
CA LEU A 96 -27.89 -7.80 38.97
C LEU A 96 -27.91 -8.22 37.48
N GLY A 97 -27.90 -9.52 37.18
CA GLY A 97 -27.91 -10.05 35.82
C GLY A 97 -26.54 -10.12 35.15
N VAL A 98 -25.46 -9.84 35.88
CA VAL A 98 -24.10 -10.04 35.38
C VAL A 98 -23.74 -11.52 35.48
N PRO A 99 -23.28 -12.17 34.41
CA PRO A 99 -22.92 -13.59 34.43
C PRO A 99 -21.88 -13.92 35.51
N ALA A 100 -22.07 -15.05 36.20
CA ALA A 100 -21.20 -15.50 37.29
C ALA A 100 -19.79 -15.90 36.83
N GLN A 101 -19.60 -16.07 35.53
CA GLN A 101 -18.37 -16.52 34.92
C GLN A 101 -18.15 -15.72 33.65
N ASP A 102 -16.91 -15.68 33.18
CA ASP A 102 -16.57 -15.06 31.92
C ASP A 102 -17.50 -15.58 30.83
N THR A 103 -18.16 -14.66 30.14
CA THR A 103 -18.86 -14.98 28.88
C THR A 103 -17.80 -15.12 27.81
N VAL A 104 -17.03 -16.21 27.87
CA VAL A 104 -16.14 -16.58 26.78
C VAL A 104 -17.05 -16.88 25.60
N TYR A 105 -17.05 -15.96 24.62
CA TYR A 105 -17.71 -16.20 23.36
C TYR A 105 -17.00 -17.37 22.68
N SER A 106 -17.59 -18.55 22.83
CA SER A 106 -17.11 -19.74 22.15
C SER A 106 -17.67 -19.70 20.74
N HIS A 107 -16.78 -19.57 19.76
CA HIS A 107 -17.19 -19.77 18.37
C HIS A 107 -17.79 -21.17 18.25
N PRO A 108 -18.90 -21.33 17.51
CA PRO A 108 -19.44 -22.65 17.20
C PRO A 108 -18.31 -23.54 16.68
N SER A 109 -18.11 -24.68 17.32
CA SER A 109 -17.12 -25.65 16.87
C SER A 109 -17.66 -26.32 15.61
N PHE A 110 -16.85 -26.30 14.55
CA PHE A 110 -17.12 -27.04 13.32
C PHE A 110 -16.13 -28.18 13.20
N THR A 111 -16.55 -29.28 12.58
CA THR A 111 -15.66 -30.38 12.22
C THR A 111 -14.50 -29.84 11.38
N ALA A 112 -13.28 -29.96 11.91
CA ALA A 112 -12.07 -29.54 11.22
C ALA A 112 -11.97 -30.28 9.87
N GLN A 113 -11.77 -29.52 8.81
CA GLN A 113 -11.59 -30.06 7.47
C GLN A 113 -10.10 -30.24 7.18
N ALA A 114 -9.75 -31.28 6.41
CA ALA A 114 -8.40 -31.42 5.88
C ALA A 114 -8.07 -30.26 4.93
N ALA A 115 -6.78 -30.01 4.67
CA ALA A 115 -6.38 -28.99 3.69
C ALA A 115 -7.00 -29.29 2.30
N GLY A 116 -7.65 -28.29 1.70
CA GLY A 116 -8.37 -28.45 0.44
C GLY A 116 -9.18 -27.22 0.06
N PHE A 117 -9.87 -27.28 -1.09
CA PHE A 117 -10.78 -26.23 -1.53
C PHE A 117 -12.21 -26.54 -1.09
N TYR A 118 -12.83 -25.58 -0.41
CA TYR A 118 -14.18 -25.71 0.13
C TYR A 118 -15.04 -24.52 -0.28
N LYS A 119 -16.32 -24.81 -0.52
CA LYS A 119 -17.38 -23.81 -0.59
C LYS A 119 -18.04 -23.72 0.78
N VAL A 120 -18.32 -22.49 1.20
CA VAL A 120 -18.91 -22.20 2.51
C VAL A 120 -20.20 -21.42 2.34
N THR A 121 -21.18 -21.70 3.19
CA THR A 121 -22.35 -20.84 3.34
C THR A 121 -22.20 -20.06 4.63
N VAL A 122 -22.66 -18.80 4.63
CA VAL A 122 -22.67 -17.95 5.83
C VAL A 122 -24.10 -17.52 6.16
N ASN A 123 -24.38 -17.25 7.44
CA ASN A 123 -25.63 -16.64 7.86
C ASN A 123 -25.58 -15.10 7.77
N ALA A 124 -26.68 -14.44 8.12
CA ALA A 124 -26.79 -12.98 8.12
C ALA A 124 -25.79 -12.27 9.07
N GLN A 125 -25.29 -12.99 10.08
CA GLN A 125 -24.28 -12.51 11.02
C GLN A 125 -22.83 -12.79 10.56
N GLY A 126 -22.64 -13.44 9.40
CA GLY A 126 -21.32 -13.76 8.86
C GLY A 126 -20.67 -15.04 9.39
N HIS A 127 -21.37 -15.85 10.18
CA HIS A 127 -20.86 -17.15 10.63
C HIS A 127 -21.01 -18.20 9.53
N ILE A 128 -19.98 -19.03 9.37
CA ILE A 128 -20.05 -20.23 8.53
C ILE A 128 -21.14 -21.14 9.08
N THR A 129 -22.02 -21.66 8.22
CA THR A 129 -23.13 -22.55 8.60
C THR A 129 -23.04 -23.93 7.96
N ALA A 130 -22.40 -24.02 6.80
CA ALA A 130 -22.09 -25.29 6.15
C ALA A 130 -20.80 -25.16 5.36
N VAL A 131 -20.10 -26.28 5.25
CA VAL A 131 -18.87 -26.42 4.47
C VAL A 131 -19.02 -27.66 3.61
N ALA A 132 -18.68 -27.55 2.33
CA ALA A 132 -18.64 -28.68 1.40
C ALA A 132 -17.38 -28.59 0.53
N ALA A 133 -16.81 -29.73 0.15
CA ALA A 133 -15.70 -29.74 -0.81
C ALA A 133 -16.16 -29.17 -2.15
N VAL A 134 -15.29 -28.43 -2.82
CA VAL A 134 -15.53 -27.95 -4.19
C VAL A 134 -15.48 -29.14 -5.14
N THR A 135 -16.48 -29.25 -6.00
CA THR A 135 -16.57 -30.26 -7.05
C THR A 135 -16.32 -29.65 -8.43
N LYS A 136 -16.13 -30.49 -9.45
CA LYS A 136 -15.98 -30.01 -10.82
C LYS A 136 -17.22 -29.25 -11.33
N ALA A 137 -18.41 -29.65 -10.89
CA ALA A 137 -19.65 -28.94 -11.20
C ALA A 137 -19.64 -27.49 -10.68
N ASP A 138 -19.14 -27.29 -9.46
CA ASP A 138 -19.02 -25.94 -8.86
C ASP A 138 -18.10 -25.04 -9.69
N ILE A 139 -16.97 -25.59 -10.14
CA ILE A 139 -16.00 -24.86 -10.97
C ILE A 139 -16.61 -24.50 -12.34
N THR A 140 -17.32 -25.45 -12.96
CA THR A 140 -17.97 -25.20 -14.26
C THR A 140 -19.11 -24.19 -14.17
N ALA A 141 -19.81 -24.12 -13.03
CA ALA A 141 -20.85 -23.12 -12.79
C ALA A 141 -20.27 -21.69 -12.70
N LEU A 142 -18.97 -21.53 -12.44
CA LEU A 142 -18.26 -20.25 -12.52
C LEU A 142 -17.84 -19.87 -13.96
N GLY A 143 -18.23 -20.66 -14.96
CA GLY A 143 -17.89 -20.42 -16.36
C GLY A 143 -16.53 -20.96 -16.80
N VAL A 144 -15.84 -21.70 -15.94
CA VAL A 144 -14.58 -22.38 -16.30
C VAL A 144 -14.91 -23.66 -17.09
N PRO A 145 -14.31 -23.88 -18.27
CA PRO A 145 -14.58 -25.08 -19.06
C PRO A 145 -14.34 -26.39 -18.28
N ALA A 146 -15.22 -27.37 -18.49
CA ALA A 146 -15.13 -28.67 -17.83
C ALA A 146 -13.97 -29.52 -18.33
N GLN A 147 -13.50 -29.28 -19.55
CA GLN A 147 -12.43 -30.03 -20.19
C GLN A 147 -11.42 -29.05 -20.76
N ASP A 148 -10.22 -29.55 -21.03
CA ASP A 148 -9.16 -28.75 -21.64
C ASP A 148 -9.62 -28.18 -22.99
N THR A 149 -9.17 -26.97 -23.29
CA THR A 149 -9.34 -26.38 -24.62
C THR A 149 -8.45 -27.13 -25.61
N THR A 150 -9.04 -28.02 -26.41
CA THR A 150 -8.34 -28.70 -27.49
C THR A 150 -8.38 -27.88 -28.76
N TYR A 151 -7.23 -27.72 -29.43
CA TYR A 151 -7.13 -27.11 -30.75
C TYR A 151 -6.99 -28.19 -31.82
N ALA A 152 -7.75 -28.08 -32.91
CA ALA A 152 -7.58 -28.96 -34.06
C ALA A 152 -6.21 -28.73 -34.72
N THR A 153 -5.70 -29.78 -35.38
CA THR A 153 -4.48 -29.66 -36.18
C THR A 153 -4.69 -28.72 -37.36
N ALA A 154 -3.65 -27.96 -37.71
CA ALA A 154 -3.71 -27.09 -38.89
C ALA A 154 -3.64 -27.93 -40.16
N THR A 155 -4.56 -27.68 -41.08
CA THR A 155 -4.58 -28.29 -42.42
C THR A 155 -4.46 -27.19 -43.47
N THR A 156 -4.25 -27.57 -44.73
CA THR A 156 -4.28 -26.60 -45.85
C THR A 156 -5.70 -26.06 -46.13
N ALA A 157 -6.75 -26.67 -45.55
CA ALA A 157 -8.14 -26.27 -45.74
C ALA A 157 -8.74 -25.51 -44.53
N ALA A 158 -8.24 -25.76 -43.31
CA ALA A 158 -8.77 -25.17 -42.09
C ALA A 158 -7.63 -24.71 -41.16
N ASN A 159 -7.83 -23.54 -40.55
CA ASN A 159 -6.91 -23.00 -39.56
C ASN A 159 -6.86 -23.91 -38.32
N GLY A 160 -5.66 -24.11 -37.80
CA GLY A 160 -5.41 -24.68 -36.46
C GLY A 160 -4.65 -23.66 -35.61
N LEU A 161 -3.55 -24.08 -35.00
CA LEU A 161 -2.60 -23.17 -34.32
C LEU A 161 -1.74 -22.34 -35.29
N MET A 162 -1.80 -22.65 -36.59
CA MET A 162 -1.29 -21.81 -37.69
C MET A 162 -2.39 -21.66 -38.75
N SER A 163 -2.29 -20.62 -39.58
CA SER A 163 -3.27 -20.39 -40.65
C SER A 163 -3.17 -21.45 -41.74
N SER A 164 -4.28 -21.75 -42.42
CA SER A 164 -4.30 -22.66 -43.58
C SER A 164 -3.43 -22.12 -44.73
N ALA A 165 -3.36 -20.79 -44.86
CA ALA A 165 -2.47 -20.11 -45.81
C ALA A 165 -1.00 -20.38 -45.50
N ASP A 166 -0.58 -20.24 -44.24
CA ASP A 166 0.81 -20.50 -43.86
C ASP A 166 1.14 -21.99 -43.87
N LYS A 167 0.17 -22.86 -43.53
CA LYS A 167 0.34 -24.31 -43.70
C LYS A 167 0.58 -24.68 -45.15
N SER A 168 -0.16 -24.07 -46.07
CA SER A 168 0.02 -24.27 -47.52
C SER A 168 1.40 -23.81 -47.97
N LYS A 169 1.90 -22.68 -47.47
CA LYS A 169 3.27 -22.21 -47.75
C LYS A 169 4.32 -23.17 -47.22
N VAL A 170 4.17 -23.65 -45.98
CA VAL A 170 5.10 -24.60 -45.35
C VAL A 170 5.12 -25.94 -46.09
N ASP A 171 3.95 -26.44 -46.50
CA ASP A 171 3.83 -27.68 -47.28
C ASP A 171 4.37 -27.54 -48.70
N ALA A 172 4.35 -26.32 -49.25
CA ALA A 172 4.95 -25.99 -50.53
C ALA A 172 6.47 -25.78 -50.45
N ILE A 173 7.10 -25.84 -49.26
CA ILE A 173 8.56 -25.79 -49.17
C ILE A 173 9.11 -27.06 -49.82
N PRO A 174 9.86 -26.93 -50.93
CA PRO A 174 10.40 -28.08 -51.65
C PRO A 174 11.31 -28.89 -50.72
N THR A 175 11.30 -30.21 -50.87
CA THR A 175 12.18 -31.08 -50.07
C THR A 175 13.65 -30.68 -50.28
N PRO A 176 14.54 -30.95 -49.30
CA PRO A 176 15.97 -30.62 -49.44
C PRO A 176 16.62 -31.18 -50.71
N SER A 177 16.08 -32.26 -51.28
CA SER A 177 16.56 -32.87 -52.54
C SER A 177 16.32 -32.01 -53.79
N THR A 178 15.43 -31.03 -53.71
CA THR A 178 15.04 -30.12 -54.80
C THR A 178 15.57 -28.70 -54.62
N ILE A 179 16.24 -28.42 -53.50
CA ILE A 179 16.96 -27.16 -53.30
C ILE A 179 18.42 -27.42 -53.61
N ALA A 180 18.97 -26.68 -54.57
CA ALA A 180 20.39 -26.76 -54.89
C ALA A 180 21.20 -26.33 -53.66
N THR A 181 21.94 -27.26 -53.05
CA THR A 181 22.85 -26.93 -51.95
C THR A 181 23.97 -26.03 -52.46
N GLN A 182 24.54 -25.20 -51.58
CA GLN A 182 25.70 -24.38 -51.94
C GLN A 182 26.84 -25.24 -52.52
N SER A 183 27.03 -26.46 -52.01
CA SER A 183 28.00 -27.41 -52.53
C SER A 183 27.65 -27.92 -53.93
N TYR A 184 26.39 -28.26 -54.19
CA TYR A 184 25.95 -28.70 -55.51
C TYR A 184 26.13 -27.58 -56.55
N VAL A 185 25.70 -26.35 -56.24
CA VAL A 185 25.91 -25.20 -57.14
C VAL A 185 27.41 -24.99 -57.40
N ALA A 186 28.26 -25.06 -56.37
CA ALA A 186 29.70 -24.92 -56.53
C ALA A 186 30.32 -26.03 -57.40
N GLN A 187 29.90 -27.29 -57.23
CA GLN A 187 30.34 -28.40 -58.07
C GLN A 187 29.93 -28.22 -59.52
N GLN A 188 28.68 -27.81 -59.77
CA GLN A 188 28.18 -27.56 -61.13
C GLN A 188 28.94 -26.42 -61.81
N VAL A 189 29.26 -25.34 -61.09
CA VAL A 189 30.07 -24.24 -61.63
C VAL A 189 31.48 -24.71 -61.97
N ALA A 190 32.15 -25.40 -61.04
CA ALA A 190 33.52 -25.89 -61.25
C ALA A 190 33.64 -26.95 -62.36
N ALA A 191 32.58 -27.72 -62.60
CA ALA A 191 32.52 -28.69 -63.70
C ALA A 191 32.41 -28.03 -65.09
N GLN A 192 31.97 -26.77 -65.16
CA GLN A 192 31.99 -26.02 -66.42
C GLN A 192 33.43 -25.60 -66.72
N GLY A 193 33.93 -25.93 -67.91
CA GLY A 193 35.29 -25.59 -68.33
C GLY A 193 35.53 -24.08 -68.28
N HIS A 194 36.25 -23.61 -67.28
CA HIS A 194 36.61 -22.20 -67.14
C HIS A 194 37.83 -21.86 -67.99
N ILE A 195 37.85 -20.66 -68.58
CA ILE A 195 39.02 -20.16 -69.29
C ILE A 195 40.12 -19.83 -68.28
N THR A 196 41.32 -20.36 -68.50
CA THR A 196 42.51 -20.02 -67.71
C THR A 196 43.59 -19.41 -68.61
N LYS A 197 44.48 -18.58 -68.04
CA LYS A 197 45.63 -18.01 -68.75
C LYS A 197 46.90 -18.78 -68.38
N SER A 198 47.75 -19.07 -69.37
CA SER A 198 49.03 -19.76 -69.17
C SER A 198 50.15 -19.03 -69.91
N ILE A 199 51.15 -18.56 -69.20
CA ILE A 199 52.35 -17.96 -69.80
C ILE A 199 53.30 -19.09 -70.22
N VAL A 200 53.75 -19.06 -71.47
CA VAL A 200 54.64 -20.08 -72.04
C VAL A 200 55.71 -19.43 -72.91
N ASP A 201 56.95 -19.90 -72.86
CA ASP A 201 58.03 -19.34 -73.68
C ASP A 201 57.83 -19.62 -75.18
N ALA A 202 57.16 -20.72 -75.50
CA ALA A 202 56.71 -21.07 -76.84
C ALA A 202 55.38 -21.84 -76.76
N LEU A 203 54.58 -21.81 -77.84
CA LEU A 203 53.32 -22.56 -77.90
C LEU A 203 53.59 -24.06 -77.73
N PRO A 204 52.80 -24.78 -76.91
CA PRO A 204 52.89 -26.23 -76.86
C PRO A 204 52.48 -26.82 -78.22
N THR A 205 52.76 -28.11 -78.43
CA THR A 205 52.21 -28.80 -79.60
C THR A 205 50.68 -28.83 -79.52
N VAL A 206 50.00 -28.87 -80.65
CA VAL A 206 48.52 -28.93 -80.68
C VAL A 206 47.95 -30.10 -79.87
N ALA A 207 48.69 -31.21 -79.76
CA ALA A 207 48.33 -32.38 -78.96
C ALA A 207 48.54 -32.18 -77.45
N ALA A 208 49.43 -31.26 -77.05
CA ALA A 208 49.69 -30.92 -75.65
C ALA A 208 48.93 -29.66 -75.18
N ALA A 209 48.26 -28.97 -76.10
CA ALA A 209 47.40 -27.85 -75.81
C ALA A 209 46.16 -28.31 -75.03
N LYS A 210 45.82 -27.58 -73.98
CA LYS A 210 44.65 -27.81 -73.15
C LYS A 210 43.51 -26.93 -73.66
N ASP A 211 42.29 -27.48 -73.67
CA ASP A 211 41.09 -26.74 -73.97
C ASP A 211 40.86 -25.63 -72.94
N ASN A 212 40.21 -24.54 -73.35
CA ASN A 212 39.91 -23.38 -72.50
C ASN A 212 41.15 -22.76 -71.83
N VAL A 213 42.31 -22.80 -72.50
CA VAL A 213 43.51 -22.09 -72.07
C VAL A 213 43.89 -21.04 -73.10
N ILE A 214 44.06 -19.80 -72.64
CA ILE A 214 44.72 -18.74 -73.39
C ILE A 214 46.22 -18.84 -73.09
N TYR A 215 47.00 -19.19 -74.10
CA TYR A 215 48.44 -19.26 -74.05
C TYR A 215 49.05 -17.90 -74.36
N MET A 216 49.85 -17.38 -73.44
CA MET A 216 50.50 -16.07 -73.55
C MET A 216 51.97 -16.29 -73.89
N VAL A 217 52.36 -15.97 -75.12
CA VAL A 217 53.73 -16.16 -75.62
C VAL A 217 54.46 -14.83 -75.63
N PRO A 218 55.67 -14.72 -75.02
CA PRO A 218 56.45 -13.50 -75.02
C PRO A 218 56.67 -12.96 -76.43
N LYS A 219 56.44 -11.67 -76.61
CA LYS A 219 56.73 -10.93 -77.83
C LYS A 219 57.94 -10.05 -77.58
N THR A 220 59.00 -10.24 -78.36
CA THR A 220 60.15 -9.34 -78.34
C THR A 220 59.75 -8.01 -78.98
N THR A 221 59.75 -6.95 -78.17
CA THR A 221 59.57 -5.57 -78.63
C THR A 221 60.86 -4.79 -78.36
N THR A 222 61.11 -3.75 -79.17
CA THR A 222 62.31 -2.91 -79.10
C THR A 222 62.42 -2.10 -77.79
N ASP A 223 61.34 -2.02 -77.00
CA ASP A 223 61.23 -1.11 -75.85
C ASP A 223 61.25 -1.83 -74.49
N GLY A 224 61.54 -3.14 -74.44
CA GLY A 224 61.78 -3.89 -73.20
C GLY A 224 60.55 -4.15 -72.32
N VAL A 225 59.33 -3.92 -72.82
CA VAL A 225 58.07 -4.24 -72.12
C VAL A 225 57.64 -5.67 -72.43
N ASN A 226 57.35 -6.47 -71.38
CA ASN A 226 56.85 -7.84 -71.50
C ASN A 226 55.42 -7.87 -72.06
N CYS A 227 55.30 -7.77 -73.38
CA CYS A 227 54.05 -7.99 -74.09
C CYS A 227 53.92 -9.48 -74.44
N TYR A 228 52.71 -10.02 -74.34
CA TYR A 228 52.41 -11.36 -74.78
C TYR A 228 51.47 -11.31 -75.98
N THR A 229 51.72 -12.13 -76.99
CA THR A 229 50.66 -12.49 -77.93
C THR A 229 49.85 -13.61 -77.30
N GLU A 230 48.54 -13.39 -77.23
CA GLU A 230 47.58 -14.33 -76.68
C GLU A 230 47.10 -15.26 -77.80
N TYR A 231 47.20 -16.57 -77.58
CA TYR A 231 46.79 -17.61 -78.49
C TYR A 231 45.79 -18.54 -77.82
N MET A 232 44.85 -19.06 -78.60
CA MET A 232 43.97 -20.12 -78.17
C MET A 232 43.94 -21.21 -79.24
N LEU A 233 43.84 -22.46 -78.82
CA LEU A 233 43.58 -23.54 -79.76
C LEU A 233 42.11 -23.45 -80.21
N ILE A 234 41.90 -23.11 -81.47
CA ILE A 234 40.57 -23.00 -82.07
C ILE A 234 40.55 -23.91 -83.30
N ASN A 235 39.60 -24.84 -83.34
CA ASN A 235 39.44 -25.79 -84.44
C ASN A 235 40.74 -26.56 -84.80
N GLY A 236 41.51 -26.96 -83.78
CA GLY A 236 42.73 -27.75 -83.93
C GLY A 236 43.96 -26.96 -84.38
N LYS A 237 43.90 -25.62 -84.41
CA LYS A 237 45.02 -24.75 -84.76
C LYS A 237 45.16 -23.61 -83.74
N PHE A 238 46.39 -23.21 -83.45
CA PHE A 238 46.61 -22.01 -82.64
C PHE A 238 46.27 -20.78 -83.45
N GLU A 239 45.28 -20.05 -82.97
CA GLU A 239 44.88 -18.77 -83.53
C GLU A 239 45.25 -17.65 -82.53
N PRO A 240 45.86 -16.55 -83.00
CA PRO A 240 46.07 -15.38 -82.16
C PRO A 240 44.71 -14.76 -81.83
N VAL A 241 44.41 -14.65 -80.55
CA VAL A 241 43.15 -14.07 -80.04
C VAL A 241 43.32 -12.66 -79.50
N GLY A 242 44.56 -12.21 -79.31
CA GLY A 242 44.87 -10.86 -78.87
C GLY A 242 46.36 -10.67 -78.63
N ASP A 243 46.71 -9.49 -78.14
CA ASP A 243 48.00 -9.24 -77.49
C ASP A 243 47.82 -8.30 -76.30
N THR A 244 48.78 -8.29 -75.39
CA THR A 244 48.75 -7.42 -74.21
C THR A 244 49.41 -6.06 -74.47
N SER A 245 49.63 -5.68 -75.74
CA SER A 245 50.33 -4.43 -76.04
C SER A 245 49.40 -3.24 -75.92
N THR A 246 49.87 -2.18 -75.26
CA THR A 246 49.20 -0.88 -75.27
C THR A 246 49.58 -0.16 -76.56
N LYS A 247 48.64 0.01 -77.49
CA LYS A 247 48.85 0.86 -78.67
C LYS A 247 48.84 2.32 -78.25
N ILE A 248 50.00 2.95 -78.18
CA ILE A 248 50.15 4.39 -78.25
C ILE A 248 50.56 4.67 -79.70
N ASP A 249 49.59 4.91 -80.57
CA ASP A 249 49.91 5.41 -81.91
C ASP A 249 50.63 6.75 -81.73
N SER A 250 51.75 6.95 -82.42
CA SER A 250 52.62 8.11 -82.22
C SER A 250 51.83 9.41 -82.36
N ILE A 251 51.62 10.12 -81.26
CA ILE A 251 50.96 11.42 -81.29
C ILE A 251 51.94 12.46 -81.82
N THR A 252 51.56 13.17 -82.88
CA THR A 252 52.37 14.26 -83.43
C THR A 252 52.28 15.49 -82.53
N ASN A 253 53.29 16.37 -82.57
CA ASN A 253 53.25 17.64 -81.83
C ASN A 253 52.04 18.50 -82.23
N ALA A 254 51.52 18.34 -83.45
CA ALA A 254 50.30 19.01 -83.89
C ALA A 254 49.05 18.48 -83.17
N GLU A 255 48.95 17.15 -82.98
CA GLU A 255 47.86 16.52 -82.24
C GLU A 255 47.97 16.81 -80.73
N ILE A 256 49.17 16.85 -80.16
CA ILE A 256 49.39 17.31 -78.77
C ILE A 256 48.93 18.77 -78.63
N ALA A 257 49.32 19.65 -79.55
CA ALA A 257 48.94 21.06 -79.51
C ALA A 257 47.42 21.25 -79.66
N ALA A 258 46.74 20.42 -80.47
CA ALA A 258 45.29 20.44 -80.60
C ALA A 258 44.56 19.99 -79.32
N ILE A 259 45.06 18.96 -78.64
CA ILE A 259 44.50 18.50 -77.35
C ILE A 259 44.74 19.53 -76.23
N LEU A 260 45.87 20.23 -76.23
CA LEU A 260 46.17 21.27 -75.24
C LEU A 260 45.39 22.57 -75.48
N ALA A 261 44.86 22.77 -76.68
CA ALA A 261 44.05 23.95 -77.05
C ALA A 261 42.54 23.74 -76.83
N SER A 262 42.08 22.52 -76.55
CA SER A 262 40.71 22.18 -76.13
C SER A 262 40.57 22.11 -74.62
#